data_AF-A0A3M1CHC3-F1
#
_entry.id   AF-A0A3M1CHC3-F1
#
_cell.length_a   1.000
_cell.length_b   1.000
_cell.length_c   1.000
_cell.angle_alpha   90.00
_cell.angle_beta   90.00
_cell.angle_gamma   90.00
#
_symmetry.space_group_name_H-M   'P 1'
#
loop_
_entity.id
_entity.type
_entity.pdbx_description
1 polymer ?
#
loop_
_entity_poly.entity_id
_entity_poly.type
_entity_poly.pdbx_seq_one_letter_code
_entity_poly.pdbx_strand_id
1 'polypeptide(L)'
;MEEWKELYAKAVSFTRDKSSPPESINDLLIKDLNDEPLTSEEHQALQNYHVFKTSLLKSAKDDNDFSDKVKKLRIIANFTPWKEFLNQNSDL
;
A
#
# COMPACT_ATOMS: atom_id res chain seq x y z
N MET A 1 16.19 -3.29 7.21
CA MET A 1 15.70 -4.05 6.05
C MET A 1 14.73 -3.16 5.29
N GLU A 2 14.68 -3.22 3.96
CA GLU A 2 13.72 -2.42 3.18
C GLU A 2 12.34 -3.08 3.25
N GLU A 3 11.56 -2.74 4.28
CA GLU A 3 10.22 -3.28 4.58
C GLU A 3 9.28 -3.25 3.35
N TRP A 4 9.44 -2.26 2.47
CA TRP A 4 8.67 -2.17 1.22
C TRP A 4 8.90 -3.36 0.28
N LYS A 5 10.08 -4.01 0.32
CA LYS A 5 10.38 -5.19 -0.50
C LYS A 5 9.59 -6.41 -0.03
N GLU A 6 9.38 -6.54 1.27
CA GLU A 6 8.57 -7.62 1.85
C GLU A 6 7.09 -7.41 1.49
N LEU A 7 6.58 -6.18 1.63
CA LEU A 7 5.24 -5.82 1.19
C LEU A 7 5.06 -6.06 -0.32
N TYR A 8 6.04 -5.71 -1.14
CA TYR A 8 6.00 -5.98 -2.58
C TYR A 8 5.98 -7.48 -2.88
N ALA A 9 6.80 -8.29 -2.20
CA ALA A 9 6.82 -9.74 -2.38
C ALA A 9 5.47 -10.37 -1.99
N LYS A 10 4.87 -9.92 -0.88
CA LYS A 10 3.51 -10.31 -0.46
C LYS A 10 2.48 -9.93 -1.52
N ALA A 11 2.49 -8.68 -2.00
CA ALA A 11 1.58 -8.21 -3.05
C ALA A 11 1.68 -9.06 -4.32
N VAL A 12 2.90 -9.37 -4.77
CA VAL A 12 3.12 -10.25 -5.93
C VAL A 12 2.57 -11.66 -5.67
N SER A 13 2.67 -12.19 -4.46
CA SER A 13 2.11 -13.50 -4.13
C SER A 13 0.58 -13.52 -4.25
N PHE A 14 -0.10 -12.44 -3.82
CA PHE A 14 -1.55 -12.30 -3.95
C PHE A 14 -2.00 -12.18 -5.41
N THR A 15 -1.17 -11.65 -6.32
CA THR A 15 -1.51 -11.63 -7.76
C THR A 15 -1.62 -13.03 -8.39
N ARG A 16 -1.01 -14.04 -7.77
CA ARG A 16 -0.96 -15.42 -8.27
C ARG A 16 -1.99 -16.32 -7.59
N ASP A 17 -2.55 -15.87 -6.47
CA ASP A 17 -3.62 -16.54 -5.78
C ASP A 17 -4.92 -16.36 -6.57
N LYS A 18 -5.64 -17.46 -6.83
CA LYS A 18 -6.92 -17.45 -7.55
C LYS A 18 -8.12 -17.25 -6.62
N SER A 19 -7.89 -17.22 -5.32
CA SER A 19 -8.92 -16.84 -4.36
C SER A 19 -9.26 -15.35 -4.52
N SER A 20 -10.47 -14.96 -4.12
CA SER A 20 -10.84 -13.54 -4.10
C SER A 20 -9.91 -12.84 -3.10
N PRO A 21 -9.04 -11.91 -3.53
CA PRO A 21 -8.07 -11.31 -2.62
C PRO A 21 -8.84 -10.53 -1.54
N PRO A 22 -8.31 -10.48 -0.30
CA PRO A 22 -8.87 -9.61 0.72
C PRO A 22 -8.91 -8.16 0.22
N GLU A 23 -9.86 -7.37 0.71
CA GLU A 23 -9.98 -5.95 0.39
C GLU A 23 -8.63 -5.23 0.54
N SER A 24 -8.22 -4.58 -0.53
CA SER A 24 -6.92 -3.92 -0.66
C SER A 24 -6.95 -2.49 -0.10
N ILE A 25 -5.77 -1.91 0.08
CA ILE A 25 -5.69 -0.49 0.45
C ILE A 25 -6.21 0.44 -0.67
N ASN A 26 -6.13 0.00 -1.94
CA ASN A 26 -6.71 0.75 -3.05
C ASN A 26 -8.25 0.71 -3.03
N ASP A 27 -8.86 -0.37 -2.52
CA ASP A 27 -10.32 -0.43 -2.35
C ASP A 27 -10.78 0.58 -1.29
N LEU A 28 -10.03 0.75 -0.19
CA LEU A 28 -10.31 1.80 0.79
C LEU A 28 -10.16 3.21 0.21
N LEU A 29 -9.17 3.45 -0.65
CA LEU A 29 -9.03 4.73 -1.36
C LEU A 29 -10.23 5.02 -2.25
N ILE A 30 -10.76 4.00 -2.93
CA ILE A 30 -11.95 4.15 -3.77
C ILE A 30 -13.18 4.46 -2.92
N LYS A 31 -13.36 3.77 -1.78
CA LYS A 31 -14.42 4.07 -0.81
C LYS A 31 -14.36 5.52 -0.35
N ASP A 32 -13.18 5.99 0.10
CA ASP A 32 -12.97 7.37 0.55
C ASP A 32 -13.30 8.39 -0.55
N LEU A 33 -12.87 8.12 -1.79
CA LEU A 33 -13.17 8.97 -2.95
C LEU A 33 -14.66 9.00 -3.34
N ASN A 34 -15.42 7.98 -2.97
CA ASN A 34 -16.86 7.88 -3.21
C ASN A 34 -17.71 8.34 -2.00
N ASP A 35 -17.08 8.92 -0.97
CA ASP A 35 -17.72 9.29 0.30
C ASP A 35 -18.40 8.10 1.03
N GLU A 36 -17.90 6.87 0.82
CA GLU A 36 -18.36 5.68 1.54
C GLU A 36 -17.80 5.66 2.97
N PRO A 37 -18.57 5.20 3.97
CA PRO A 37 -18.13 5.20 5.36
C PRO A 37 -16.96 4.23 5.57
N LEU A 38 -15.93 4.71 6.27
CA LEU A 38 -14.80 3.92 6.72
C LEU A 38 -14.83 3.78 8.25
N THR A 39 -14.38 2.63 8.73
CA THR A 39 -14.10 2.38 10.14
C THR A 39 -12.85 3.13 10.59
N SER A 40 -12.67 3.29 11.90
CA SER A 40 -11.46 3.92 12.46
C SER A 40 -10.17 3.19 12.05
N GLU A 41 -10.19 1.86 11.94
CA GLU A 41 -9.04 1.08 11.50
C GLU A 41 -8.74 1.30 10.01
N GLU A 42 -9.76 1.35 9.16
CA GLU A 42 -9.59 1.65 7.73
C GLU A 42 -8.99 3.05 7.51
N HIS A 43 -9.47 4.05 8.26
CA HIS A 43 -8.87 5.39 8.25
C HIS A 43 -7.40 5.37 8.70
N GLN A 44 -7.07 4.63 9.77
CA GLN A 44 -5.69 4.50 10.23
C GLN A 44 -4.81 3.83 9.17
N ALA A 45 -5.30 2.78 8.50
CA ALA A 45 -4.59 2.10 7.43
C ALA A 45 -4.31 3.03 6.24
N LEU A 46 -5.27 3.88 5.85
CA LEU A 46 -5.06 4.91 4.82
C LEU A 46 -3.98 5.92 5.22
N GLN A 47 -4.00 6.42 6.45
CA GLN A 47 -2.97 7.33 6.96
C GLN A 47 -1.59 6.70 6.90
N ASN A 48 -1.45 5.46 7.38
CA ASN A 48 -0.18 4.72 7.35
C ASN A 48 0.28 4.47 5.92
N TYR A 49 -0.63 4.14 5.01
CA TYR A 49 -0.32 3.99 3.59
C TYR A 49 0.19 5.30 2.96
N HIS A 50 -0.38 6.46 3.31
CA HIS A 50 0.10 7.76 2.81
C HIS A 50 1.52 8.09 3.29
N VAL A 51 1.83 7.80 4.55
CA VAL A 51 3.19 7.94 5.11
C VAL A 51 4.15 7.01 4.38
N PHE A 52 3.81 5.72 4.27
CA PHE A 52 4.59 4.72 3.54
C PHE A 52 4.87 5.14 2.09
N LYS A 53 3.84 5.52 1.34
CA LYS A 53 3.94 5.99 -0.06
C LYS A 53 4.90 7.15 -0.17
N THR A 54 4.77 8.14 0.71
CA THR A 54 5.60 9.34 0.70
C THR A 54 7.06 9.00 1.01
N SER A 55 7.32 8.17 2.02
CA SER A 55 8.66 7.72 2.40
C SER A 55 9.33 6.93 1.25
N LEU A 56 8.61 5.96 0.66
CA LEU A 56 9.12 5.17 -0.45
C LEU A 56 9.52 6.05 -1.64
N LEU A 57 8.64 6.97 -2.06
CA LEU A 57 8.91 7.83 -3.22
C LEU A 57 10.04 8.83 -2.94
N LYS A 58 10.12 9.39 -1.72
CA LYS A 58 11.21 10.30 -1.31
C LYS A 58 12.58 9.60 -1.27
N SER A 59 12.62 8.29 -1.06
CA SER A 59 13.87 7.52 -1.07
C SER A 59 14.44 7.30 -2.48
N ALA A 60 13.78 7.76 -3.54
CA ALA A 60 14.25 7.60 -4.91
C ALA A 60 15.59 8.31 -5.15
N LYS A 61 16.53 7.61 -5.81
CA LYS A 61 17.88 8.16 -6.10
C LYS A 61 17.91 9.05 -7.34
N ASP A 62 17.03 8.76 -8.29
CA ASP A 62 16.91 9.43 -9.58
C ASP A 62 15.50 9.16 -10.17
N ASP A 63 15.22 9.74 -11.33
CA ASP A 63 13.93 9.65 -12.02
C ASP A 63 13.58 8.20 -12.43
N ASN A 64 14.57 7.38 -12.76
CA ASN A 64 14.35 5.98 -13.13
C ASN A 64 13.93 5.16 -11.90
N ASP A 65 14.63 5.32 -10.77
CA ASP A 65 14.28 4.68 -9.50
C ASP A 65 12.91 5.17 -8.99
N PHE A 66 12.60 6.46 -9.15
CA PHE A 66 11.28 7.00 -8.84
C PHE A 66 10.19 6.32 -9.67
N SER A 67 10.37 6.25 -11.00
CA SER A 67 9.43 5.59 -11.91
C SER A 67 9.20 4.12 -11.54
N ASP A 68 10.27 3.39 -11.19
CA ASP A 68 10.19 2.00 -10.77
C ASP A 68 9.50 1.84 -9.41
N LYS A 69 9.74 2.74 -8.45
CA LYS A 69 9.04 2.76 -7.17
C LYS A 69 7.55 3.06 -7.34
N VAL A 70 7.16 3.95 -8.26
CA VAL A 70 5.75 4.20 -8.60
C VAL A 70 5.09 2.93 -9.14
N LYS A 71 5.74 2.19 -10.05
CA LYS A 71 5.20 0.92 -10.58
C LYS A 71 5.00 -0.11 -9.46
N LYS A 72 5.99 -0.25 -8.57
CA LYS A 72 5.92 -1.19 -7.44
C LYS A 72 4.86 -0.78 -6.43
N LEU A 73 4.72 0.51 -6.16
CA LEU A 73 3.69 1.05 -5.27
C LEU A 73 2.27 0.75 -5.79
N ARG A 74 2.04 0.78 -7.10
CA ARG A 74 0.74 0.38 -7.69
C ARG A 74 0.43 -1.09 -7.43
N ILE A 75 1.42 -1.97 -7.56
CA ILE A 75 1.25 -3.39 -7.25
C ILE A 75 0.93 -3.57 -5.76
N ILE A 76 1.68 -2.91 -4.88
CA ILE A 76 1.42 -2.93 -3.43
C ILE A 76 -0.01 -2.46 -3.14
N ALA A 77 -0.43 -1.31 -3.68
CA ALA A 77 -1.72 -0.73 -3.39
C ALA A 77 -2.90 -1.63 -3.80
N ASN A 78 -2.81 -2.26 -4.97
CA ASN A 78 -3.90 -3.04 -5.55
C ASN A 78 -3.98 -4.48 -5.01
N PHE A 79 -2.90 -5.02 -4.45
CA PHE A 79 -2.82 -6.45 -4.12
C PHE A 79 -2.43 -6.73 -2.67
N THR A 80 -2.16 -5.71 -1.86
CA THR A 80 -1.90 -5.88 -0.43
C THR A 80 -3.19 -5.65 0.37
N PRO A 81 -3.61 -6.62 1.21
CA PRO A 81 -4.71 -6.43 2.15
C PRO A 81 -4.49 -5.19 3.01
N TRP A 82 -5.52 -4.35 3.18
CA TRP A 82 -5.35 -3.07 3.88
C TRP A 82 -4.83 -3.22 5.31
N LYS A 83 -5.11 -4.34 5.98
CA LYS A 83 -4.65 -4.64 7.35
C LYS A 83 -3.14 -4.72 7.48
N GLU A 84 -2.41 -5.00 6.41
CA GLU A 84 -0.93 -4.97 6.44
C GLU A 84 -0.40 -3.56 6.72
N PHE A 85 -1.18 -2.50 6.43
CA PHE A 85 -0.81 -1.12 6.70
C PHE A 85 -1.09 -0.69 8.14
N LEU A 86 -1.85 -1.45 8.93
CA LEU A 86 -2.00 -1.17 10.37
C LEU A 86 -0.70 -1.42 11.14
N ASN A 87 0.13 -2.35 10.65
CA ASN A 87 1.40 -2.72 11.29
C ASN A 87 2.60 -1.91 10.77
N GLN A 88 2.39 -1.05 9.78
CA GLN A 88 3.41 -0.12 9.29
C GLN A 88 3.42 1.09 10.23
N ASN A 89 4.37 1.12 11.17
CA ASN A 89 4.46 2.18 12.18
C ASN A 89 4.49 3.58 11.56
N SER A 90 3.66 4.46 12.12
CA SER A 90 3.60 5.90 11.86
C SER A 90 4.79 6.71 12.42
N ASP A 91 5.84 6.03 12.91
CA ASP A 91 7.02 6.63 13.54
C ASP A 91 8.23 6.75 12.58
N LEU A 92 7.98 7.19 11.34
CA LEU A 92 9.03 7.65 10.41
C LEU A 92 9.07 9.17 10.34
#